data_AF-A0A533VFF4-F1
#
_entry.id   AF-A0A533VFF4-F1
#
_cell.length_a   1.000
_cell.length_b   1.000
_cell.length_c   1.000
_cell.angle_alpha   90.00
_cell.angle_beta   90.00
_cell.angle_gamma   90.00
#
_symmetry.space_group_name_H-M   'P 1'
#
loop_
_entity.id
_entity.type
_entity.pdbx_description
1 polymer ?
#
loop_
_entity_poly.entity_id
_entity_poly.type
_entity_poly.pdbx_seq_one_letter_code
_entity_poly.pdbx_strand_id
1 'polypeptide(L)'
;MKNKKIIFATIISAVLVISIGLATFFNPFKSNAKMFSESLIVLVSKSQELTRNYQQEVGNWNMKIHDNLTMVTITDKYLTQFEALEGDAKNLKVPNEYENIKDSFIRSLESEAASYIHFKNYLITGNRSEDQLSTDNLSLSYQYEQVYSGFLSKNH
;
A
#
# COMPACT_ATOMS: atom_id res chain seq x y z
N MET A 1 -6.85 -0.88 -43.17
CA MET A 1 -6.43 -1.65 -41.97
C MET A 1 -6.06 -0.67 -40.87
N LYS A 2 -6.85 -0.61 -39.79
CA LYS A 2 -6.65 0.26 -38.63
C LYS A 2 -5.77 -0.48 -37.60
N ASN A 3 -4.52 -0.05 -37.44
CA ASN A 3 -3.68 -0.51 -36.34
C ASN A 3 -4.02 0.32 -35.09
N LYS A 4 -4.80 -0.27 -34.18
CA LYS A 4 -5.04 0.27 -32.84
C LYS A 4 -3.74 0.15 -32.04
N LYS A 5 -3.02 1.26 -31.90
CA LYS A 5 -2.00 1.38 -30.86
C LYS A 5 -2.74 1.45 -29.52
N ILE A 6 -2.56 0.43 -28.70
CA ILE A 6 -3.07 0.38 -27.32
C ILE A 6 -2.32 1.48 -26.56
N ILE A 7 -3.08 2.47 -26.12
CA ILE A 7 -2.61 3.54 -25.25
C ILE A 7 -2.48 2.92 -23.87
N PHE A 8 -1.25 2.57 -23.46
CA PHE A 8 -0.96 2.44 -22.04
C PHE A 8 -0.98 3.85 -21.47
N ALA A 9 -2.11 4.21 -20.88
CA ALA A 9 -2.21 5.42 -20.09
C ALA A 9 -1.33 5.23 -18.84
N THR A 10 -0.10 5.70 -18.94
CA THR A 10 0.73 6.02 -17.78
C THR A 10 -0.02 7.12 -17.01
N ILE A 11 -0.80 6.73 -16.00
CA ILE A 11 -1.23 7.66 -14.98
C ILE A 11 0.01 7.95 -14.14
N ILE A 12 0.79 8.92 -14.59
CA ILE A 12 1.79 9.59 -13.75
C ILE A 12 0.98 10.40 -12.75
N SER A 13 0.61 9.76 -11.63
CA SER A 13 0.12 10.48 -10.47
C SER A 13 1.30 11.19 -9.85
N ALA A 14 1.33 12.51 -9.99
CA ALA A 14 2.28 13.37 -9.33
C ALA A 14 2.04 13.28 -7.81
N VAL A 15 2.98 12.66 -7.08
CA VAL A 15 2.99 12.70 -5.62
C VAL A 15 4.29 13.33 -5.17
N LEU A 16 4.14 14.49 -4.52
CA LEU A 16 5.18 15.24 -3.83
C LEU A 16 5.84 14.34 -2.77
N VAL A 17 7.13 14.08 -2.94
CA VAL A 17 7.96 13.48 -1.91
C VAL A 17 8.25 14.55 -0.86
N ILE A 18 7.54 14.52 0.26
CA ILE A 18 7.89 15.33 1.43
C ILE A 18 8.83 14.50 2.30
N SER A 19 10.13 14.73 2.13
CA SER A 19 11.16 14.20 3.03
C SER A 19 11.07 14.91 4.38
N ILE A 20 10.31 14.37 5.33
CA ILE A 20 10.24 14.93 6.69
C ILE A 20 11.38 14.35 7.53
N GLY A 21 12.36 15.21 7.81
CA GLY A 21 13.40 14.97 8.80
C GLY A 21 12.80 14.73 10.18
N LEU A 22 13.31 13.70 10.85
CA LEU A 22 12.93 13.27 12.19
C LEU A 22 13.32 14.34 13.23
N ALA A 23 12.43 15.29 13.54
CA ALA A 23 12.63 16.21 14.65
C ALA A 23 11.31 16.74 15.26
N THR A 24 11.20 16.52 16.57
CA THR A 24 10.33 17.19 17.57
C THR A 24 8.85 16.78 17.66
N PHE A 25 8.57 15.88 18.63
CA PHE A 25 7.22 15.64 19.15
C PHE A 25 7.15 16.01 20.62
N PHE A 26 6.89 17.28 20.93
CA PHE A 26 6.10 17.72 22.09
C PHE A 26 5.72 19.18 21.87
N ASN A 27 4.53 19.41 21.32
CA ASN A 27 3.95 20.75 21.18
C ASN A 27 2.57 20.72 21.89
N PRO A 28 2.40 21.39 23.05
CA PRO A 28 1.25 21.20 23.94
C PRO A 28 -0.10 21.71 23.39
N PHE A 29 -0.12 22.26 22.17
CA PHE A 29 -1.31 22.82 21.53
C PHE A 29 -1.84 22.00 20.33
N LYS A 30 -1.34 20.78 20.09
CA LYS A 30 -1.87 19.93 19.00
C LYS A 30 -3.17 19.26 19.42
N SER A 31 -4.20 19.37 18.58
CA SER A 31 -5.43 18.58 18.75
C SER A 31 -5.15 17.09 18.62
N ASN A 32 -5.99 16.26 19.23
CA ASN A 32 -5.90 14.80 19.11
C ASN A 32 -5.96 14.34 17.64
N ALA A 33 -6.75 15.01 16.81
CA ALA A 33 -6.83 14.78 15.37
C ALA A 33 -5.48 14.99 14.66
N LYS A 34 -4.76 16.08 15.00
CA LYS A 34 -3.46 16.39 14.41
C LYS A 34 -2.38 15.38 14.83
N MET A 35 -2.35 14.99 16.10
CA MET A 35 -1.41 13.96 16.58
C MET A 35 -1.65 12.60 15.94
N PHE A 36 -2.92 12.22 15.76
CA PHE A 36 -3.29 11.01 15.05
C PHE A 36 -2.89 11.08 13.57
N SER A 37 -3.20 12.18 12.87
CA SER A 37 -2.82 12.42 11.48
C SER A 37 -1.31 12.30 11.24
N GLU A 38 -0.50 12.93 12.11
CA GLU A 38 0.96 12.86 12.03
C GLU A 38 1.51 11.45 12.27
N SER A 39 0.87 10.65 13.13
CA SER A 39 1.27 9.27 13.37
C SER A 39 0.85 8.36 12.21
N LEU A 40 -0.37 8.57 11.69
CA LEU A 40 -0.90 7.81 10.57
C LEU A 40 -0.11 8.08 9.29
N ILE A 41 0.29 9.32 9.00
CA ILE A 41 1.04 9.60 7.77
C ILE A 41 2.39 8.88 7.74
N VAL A 42 3.07 8.73 8.88
CA VAL A 42 4.32 7.97 8.94
C VAL A 42 4.10 6.51 8.51
N LEU A 43 3.00 5.88 8.94
CA LEU A 43 2.68 4.51 8.54
C LEU A 43 2.23 4.43 7.09
N VAL A 44 1.44 5.40 6.61
CA VAL A 44 1.02 5.48 5.21
C VAL A 44 2.22 5.65 4.28
N SER A 45 3.18 6.51 4.63
CA SER A 45 4.40 6.68 3.84
C SER A 45 5.23 5.40 3.78
N LYS A 46 5.35 4.65 4.89
CA LYS A 46 5.99 3.32 4.89
C LYS A 46 5.26 2.33 3.98
N SER A 47 3.93 2.30 4.05
CA SER A 47 3.11 1.44 3.17
C SER A 47 3.38 1.75 1.71
N GLN A 48 3.29 3.03 1.33
CA GLN A 48 3.48 3.48 -0.04
C GLN A 48 4.90 3.18 -0.56
N GLU A 49 5.91 3.28 0.29
CA GLU A 49 7.27 2.88 -0.04
C GLU A 49 7.35 1.37 -0.30
N LEU A 50 6.77 0.53 0.57
CA LEU A 50 6.71 -0.91 0.36
C LEU A 50 5.98 -1.29 -0.93
N THR A 51 4.80 -0.70 -1.17
CA THR A 51 4.02 -0.89 -2.39
C THR A 51 4.85 -0.53 -3.61
N ARG A 52 5.45 0.67 -3.65
CA ARG A 52 6.26 1.12 -4.78
C ARG A 52 7.42 0.18 -5.07
N ASN A 53 8.16 -0.19 -4.03
CA ASN A 53 9.33 -1.05 -4.19
C ASN A 53 8.90 -2.44 -4.65
N TYR A 54 7.79 -3.00 -4.14
CA TYR A 54 7.26 -4.27 -4.63
C TYR A 54 6.79 -4.20 -6.09
N GLN A 55 6.09 -3.14 -6.48
CA GLN A 55 5.65 -2.94 -7.86
C GLN A 55 6.84 -2.80 -8.83
N GLN A 56 7.96 -2.25 -8.37
CA GLN A 56 9.20 -2.27 -9.15
C GLN A 56 9.70 -3.70 -9.38
N GLU A 57 9.64 -4.58 -8.38
CA GLU A 57 10.00 -5.99 -8.54
C GLU A 57 9.04 -6.75 -9.45
N VAL A 58 7.73 -6.47 -9.37
CA VAL A 58 6.74 -6.97 -10.35
C VAL A 58 7.09 -6.51 -11.76
N GLY A 59 7.56 -5.26 -11.92
CA GLY A 59 8.08 -4.74 -13.19
C GLY A 59 9.29 -5.53 -13.69
N ASN A 60 10.26 -5.81 -12.82
CA ASN A 60 11.44 -6.64 -13.13
C ASN A 60 11.03 -8.06 -13.54
N TRP A 61 10.06 -8.67 -12.86
CA TRP A 61 9.48 -9.96 -13.24
C TRP A 61 8.83 -9.91 -14.63
N ASN A 62 8.02 -8.88 -14.93
CA ASN A 62 7.42 -8.68 -16.25
C ASN A 62 8.47 -8.54 -17.37
N MET A 63 9.62 -7.93 -17.06
CA MET A 63 10.76 -7.82 -17.97
C MET A 63 11.62 -9.09 -18.05
N LYS A 64 11.24 -10.17 -17.35
CA LYS A 64 11.98 -11.44 -17.22
C LYS A 64 13.37 -11.29 -16.58
N ILE A 65 13.57 -10.22 -15.81
CA ILE A 65 14.76 -10.04 -14.96
C ILE A 65 14.67 -10.99 -13.75
N HIS A 66 13.46 -11.17 -13.21
CA HIS A 66 13.16 -12.20 -12.22
C HIS A 66 12.35 -13.34 -12.85
N ASP A 67 12.68 -14.57 -12.48
CA ASP A 67 11.83 -15.72 -12.74
C ASP A 67 10.74 -15.85 -11.65
N ASN A 68 9.80 -16.79 -11.86
CA ASN A 68 8.69 -16.98 -10.93
C ASN A 68 9.17 -17.37 -9.53
N LEU A 69 10.21 -18.21 -9.41
CA LEU A 69 10.69 -18.68 -8.11
C LEU A 69 11.36 -17.56 -7.30
N THR A 70 12.12 -16.71 -7.99
CA THR A 70 12.70 -15.49 -7.43
C THR A 70 11.60 -14.54 -6.98
N MET A 71 10.59 -14.33 -7.83
CA MET A 71 9.48 -13.43 -7.51
C MET A 71 8.61 -13.95 -6.35
N VAL A 72 8.45 -15.27 -6.19
CA VAL A 72 7.83 -15.89 -5.00
C VAL A 72 8.61 -15.53 -3.73
N THR A 73 9.94 -15.70 -3.76
CA THR A 73 10.81 -15.39 -2.61
C THR A 73 10.78 -13.90 -2.24
N ILE A 74 10.81 -13.02 -3.25
CA ILE A 74 10.63 -11.58 -3.06
C ILE A 74 9.28 -11.29 -2.43
N THR A 75 8.21 -11.92 -2.93
CA THR A 75 6.86 -11.73 -2.41
C THR A 75 6.73 -12.13 -0.94
N ASP A 76 7.31 -13.25 -0.52
CA ASP A 76 7.32 -13.66 0.89
C ASP A 76 8.02 -12.64 1.80
N LYS A 77 9.11 -12.04 1.32
CA LYS A 77 9.80 -10.96 2.05
C LYS A 77 8.91 -9.71 2.21
N TYR A 78 8.17 -9.33 1.19
CA TYR A 78 7.27 -8.17 1.28
C TYR A 78 6.04 -8.46 2.14
N LEU A 79 5.47 -9.67 2.07
CA LEU A 79 4.37 -10.08 2.96
C LEU A 79 4.74 -9.95 4.43
N THR A 80 5.94 -10.36 4.82
CA THR A 80 6.42 -10.21 6.21
C THR A 80 6.53 -8.74 6.63
N GLN A 81 6.90 -7.83 5.71
CA GLN A 81 6.98 -6.40 5.99
C GLN A 81 5.59 -5.75 6.09
N PHE A 82 4.63 -6.20 5.29
CA PHE A 82 3.23 -5.78 5.40
C PHE A 82 2.60 -6.24 6.72
N GLU A 83 2.86 -7.48 7.15
CA GLU A 83 2.40 -7.99 8.45
C GLU A 83 2.95 -7.15 9.63
N ALA A 84 4.23 -6.78 9.57
CA ALA A 84 4.81 -5.89 10.58
C ALA A 84 4.14 -4.50 10.58
N LEU A 85 3.88 -3.94 9.40
CA LEU A 85 3.20 -2.64 9.27
C LEU A 85 1.74 -2.69 9.75
N GLU A 86 1.04 -3.78 9.49
CA GLU A 86 -0.31 -4.06 10.00
C GLU A 86 -0.30 -4.13 11.54
N GLY A 87 0.71 -4.78 12.12
CA GLY A 87 0.93 -4.79 13.57
C GLY A 87 1.12 -3.39 14.15
N ASP A 88 1.96 -2.56 13.52
CA ASP A 88 2.14 -1.16 13.90
C ASP A 88 0.82 -0.37 13.80
N ALA A 89 0.07 -0.58 12.72
CA ALA A 89 -1.23 0.07 12.49
C ALA A 89 -2.26 -0.31 13.55
N LYS A 90 -2.35 -1.59 13.93
CA LYS A 90 -3.26 -2.08 15.00
C LYS A 90 -2.94 -1.45 16.36
N ASN A 91 -1.65 -1.21 16.64
CA ASN A 91 -1.18 -0.59 17.87
C ASN A 91 -1.29 0.95 17.88
N LEU A 92 -1.67 1.56 16.76
CA LEU A 92 -1.86 3.00 16.67
C LEU A 92 -2.98 3.45 17.63
N LYS A 93 -2.65 4.38 18.52
CA LYS A 93 -3.62 5.03 19.40
C LYS A 93 -4.43 6.02 18.57
N VAL A 94 -5.75 5.88 18.62
CA VAL A 94 -6.68 6.70 17.86
C VAL A 94 -7.79 7.21 18.77
N PRO A 95 -8.23 8.46 18.63
CA PRO A 95 -9.47 8.93 19.25
C PRO A 95 -10.68 8.18 18.68
N ASN A 96 -11.69 7.87 19.51
CA ASN A 96 -12.86 7.08 19.10
C ASN A 96 -13.54 7.59 17.81
N GLU A 97 -13.53 8.90 17.58
CA GLU A 97 -14.12 9.54 16.39
C GLU A 97 -13.37 9.25 15.06
N TYR A 98 -12.18 8.67 15.11
CA TYR A 98 -11.35 8.34 13.95
C TYR A 98 -10.99 6.85 13.82
N GLU A 99 -11.64 5.97 14.60
CA GLU A 99 -11.43 4.51 14.50
C GLU A 99 -11.68 4.01 13.08
N ASN A 100 -12.69 4.55 12.38
CA ASN A 100 -12.96 4.18 10.98
C ASN A 100 -11.79 4.52 10.03
N ILE A 101 -11.00 5.55 10.32
CA ILE A 101 -9.83 5.94 9.53
C ILE A 101 -8.69 4.94 9.76
N LYS A 102 -8.45 4.58 11.03
CA LYS A 102 -7.48 3.53 11.39
C LYS A 102 -7.87 2.20 10.76
N ASP A 103 -9.13 1.78 10.89
CA ASP A 103 -9.64 0.54 10.32
C ASP A 103 -9.52 0.51 8.80
N SER A 104 -9.78 1.63 8.12
CA SER A 104 -9.59 1.70 6.67
C SER A 104 -8.13 1.53 6.27
N PHE A 105 -7.19 2.11 7.02
CA PHE A 105 -5.77 1.90 6.77
C PHE A 105 -5.34 0.44 7.02
N ILE A 106 -5.82 -0.20 8.09
CA ILE A 106 -5.56 -1.63 8.32
C ILE A 106 -6.10 -2.48 7.17
N ARG A 107 -7.34 -2.20 6.73
CA ARG A 107 -7.98 -2.94 5.63
C ARG A 107 -7.29 -2.74 4.29
N SER A 108 -6.67 -1.58 4.03
CA SER A 108 -5.88 -1.41 2.81
C SER A 108 -4.64 -2.31 2.83
N LEU A 109 -3.91 -2.35 3.96
CA LEU A 109 -2.76 -3.24 4.15
C LEU A 109 -3.15 -4.73 4.00
N GLU A 110 -4.23 -5.16 4.66
CA GLU A 110 -4.73 -6.54 4.59
C GLU A 110 -5.11 -6.93 3.15
N SER A 111 -5.80 -6.03 2.43
CA SER A 111 -6.21 -6.27 1.04
C SER A 111 -5.00 -6.32 0.10
N GLU A 112 -4.01 -5.45 0.29
CA GLU A 112 -2.78 -5.48 -0.51
C GLU A 112 -1.95 -6.74 -0.25
N ALA A 113 -1.80 -7.15 1.01
CA ALA A 113 -1.15 -8.41 1.35
C ALA A 113 -1.89 -9.62 0.74
N ALA A 114 -3.23 -9.62 0.78
CA ALA A 114 -4.04 -10.64 0.11
C ALA A 114 -3.79 -10.68 -1.40
N SER A 115 -3.66 -9.51 -2.03
CA SER A 115 -3.28 -9.42 -3.45
C SER A 115 -1.96 -10.12 -3.73
N TYR A 116 -0.95 -9.89 -2.89
CA TYR A 116 0.38 -10.47 -3.06
C TYR A 116 0.40 -11.98 -2.81
N ILE A 117 -0.42 -12.48 -1.88
CA ILE A 117 -0.62 -13.92 -1.67
C ILE A 117 -1.19 -14.56 -2.94
N HIS A 118 -2.22 -13.97 -3.53
CA HIS A 118 -2.83 -14.48 -4.75
C HIS A 118 -1.87 -14.40 -5.96
N PHE A 119 -1.12 -13.31 -6.09
CA PHE A 119 -0.09 -13.20 -7.13
C PHE A 119 0.98 -14.28 -6.98
N LYS A 120 1.46 -14.53 -5.76
CA LYS A 120 2.37 -15.63 -5.45
C LYS A 120 1.81 -16.99 -5.88
N ASN A 121 0.55 -17.26 -5.56
CA ASN A 121 -0.10 -18.51 -5.96
C ASN A 121 -0.21 -18.64 -7.48
N TYR A 122 -0.50 -17.54 -8.19
CA TYR A 122 -0.47 -17.51 -9.65
C TYR A 122 0.92 -17.83 -10.20
N LEU A 123 2.00 -17.27 -9.63
CA LEU A 123 3.38 -17.55 -10.06
C LEU A 123 3.74 -19.04 -9.95
N ILE A 124 3.24 -19.71 -8.91
CA ILE A 124 3.50 -21.13 -8.63
C ILE A 124 2.65 -22.04 -9.52
N THR A 125 1.37 -21.72 -9.70
CA THR A 125 0.38 -22.63 -10.28
C THR A 125 0.01 -22.32 -11.73
N GLY A 126 0.24 -21.08 -12.18
CA GLY A 126 -0.29 -20.56 -13.44
C GLY A 126 -1.81 -20.34 -13.44
N ASN A 127 -2.50 -20.47 -12.29
CA ASN A 127 -3.95 -20.34 -12.21
C ASN A 127 -4.41 -18.89 -12.42
N ARG A 128 -5.10 -18.62 -13.52
CA ARG A 128 -5.61 -17.29 -13.86
C ARG A 128 -6.65 -16.74 -12.88
N SER A 129 -7.34 -17.60 -12.14
CA SER A 129 -8.24 -17.12 -11.08
C SER A 129 -7.48 -16.46 -9.94
N GLU A 130 -6.28 -16.93 -9.61
CA GLU A 130 -5.42 -16.29 -8.60
C GLU A 130 -4.93 -14.91 -9.09
N ASP A 131 -4.58 -14.79 -10.37
CA ASP A 131 -4.19 -13.51 -11.01
C ASP A 131 -5.34 -12.47 -10.92
N GLN A 132 -6.58 -12.92 -11.19
CA GLN A 132 -7.76 -12.07 -11.04
C GLN A 132 -7.98 -11.65 -9.58
N LEU A 133 -7.92 -12.60 -8.63
CA LEU A 133 -8.08 -12.31 -7.21
C LEU A 133 -7.01 -11.34 -6.69
N SER A 134 -5.77 -11.44 -7.20
CA SER A 134 -4.73 -10.46 -6.91
C SER A 134 -5.14 -9.04 -7.34
N THR A 135 -5.61 -8.91 -8.58
CA THR A 135 -6.08 -7.62 -9.12
C THR A 135 -7.26 -7.06 -8.33
N ASP A 136 -8.23 -7.90 -7.99
CA ASP A 136 -9.42 -7.49 -7.24
C ASP A 136 -9.08 -7.00 -5.83
N ASN A 137 -8.19 -7.70 -5.13
CA ASN A 137 -7.73 -7.31 -3.80
C ASN A 137 -6.88 -6.04 -3.82
N LEU A 138 -6.05 -5.84 -4.85
CA LEU A 138 -5.30 -4.61 -5.01
C LEU A 138 -6.26 -3.42 -5.27
N SER A 139 -7.30 -3.62 -6.07
CA SER A 139 -8.34 -2.61 -6.27
C SER A 139 -9.08 -2.28 -4.97
N LEU A 140 -9.39 -3.30 -4.16
CA LEU A 140 -10.02 -3.12 -2.86
C LEU A 140 -9.12 -2.34 -1.89
N SER A 141 -7.81 -2.62 -1.86
CA SER A 141 -6.84 -1.83 -1.10
C SER A 141 -6.95 -0.35 -1.43
N TYR A 142 -6.91 0.00 -2.72
CA TYR A 142 -7.06 1.38 -3.18
C TYR A 142 -8.38 2.03 -2.73
N GLN A 143 -9.49 1.28 -2.70
CA GLN A 143 -10.77 1.83 -2.23
C GLN A 143 -10.70 2.23 -0.75
N TYR A 144 -10.04 1.43 0.09
CA TYR A 144 -9.82 1.79 1.49
C TYR A 144 -8.84 2.98 1.64
N GLU A 145 -7.83 3.09 0.76
CA GLU A 145 -6.92 4.24 0.75
C GLU A 145 -7.64 5.58 0.57
N GLN A 146 -8.69 5.60 -0.26
CA GLN A 146 -9.49 6.80 -0.49
C GLN A 146 -10.22 7.30 0.77
N VAL A 147 -10.51 6.42 1.72
CA VAL A 147 -11.19 6.80 2.97
C VAL A 147 -10.25 7.62 3.86
N TYR A 148 -9.03 7.14 4.09
CA TYR A 148 -8.09 7.84 4.98
C TYR A 148 -7.32 8.97 4.29
N SER A 149 -7.14 8.94 2.97
CA SER A 149 -6.51 10.06 2.24
C SER A 149 -7.33 11.35 2.35
N GLY A 150 -8.66 11.23 2.36
CA GLY A 150 -9.58 12.34 2.62
C GLY A 150 -9.47 12.91 4.04
N PHE A 151 -9.12 12.08 5.03
CA PHE A 151 -8.82 12.55 6.39
C PHE A 151 -7.46 13.26 6.45
N LEU A 152 -6.42 12.63 5.91
CA LEU A 152 -5.05 13.17 5.94
C LEU A 152 -4.96 14.53 5.24
N SER A 153 -5.56 14.68 4.06
CA SER A 153 -5.56 15.95 3.31
C SER A 153 -6.18 17.14 4.05
N LYS A 154 -7.08 16.91 5.01
CA LYS A 154 -7.74 17.95 5.81
C LYS A 154 -7.03 18.25 7.14
N ASN A 155 -6.13 17.37 7.55
CA ASN A 155 -5.51 17.39 8.90
C ASN A 155 -3.97 17.36 8.81
N HIS A 156 -3.42 17.86 7.70
CA HIS A 156 -1.99 18.00 7.45
C HIS A 156 -1.53 19.45 7.56
#